data_AF-A0A453H878-F1
#
_entry.id   AF-A0A453H878-F1
#
_cell.length_a   1.000
_cell.length_b   1.000
_cell.length_c   1.000
_cell.angle_alpha   90.00
_cell.angle_beta   90.00
_cell.angle_gamma   90.00
#
_symmetry.space_group_name_H-M   'P 1'
#
loop_
_entity.id
_entity.type
_entity.pdbx_description
1 polymer ?
#
loop_
_entity_poly.entity_id
_entity_poly.type
_entity_poly.pdbx_seq_one_letter_code
_entity_poly.pdbx_strand_id
1 'polypeptide(L)'
;KRPQTHRSSVAREMANVLDTSLLQALVLTRQSPGAIELLKGLNYCDLKICEEFLKEKSDYMVLLELYRSNDMHREALQLLNRLVEESKSAMANADFSKKFNPQMIIEYLRPLCRSDPMLVLESSLYVLERNPSDTIELFLSENVPADLVNSYLKQHAPNLQSTYLELMLSMSETGINPNLQNELVQLYLSEVLDWYKILKDEGNWSDKTYSPTRNKLISTLESNSGYNTDTLLKRLPQDALFEERAIMYGKMNQHLRALSLFVHKLHMPERAVAYCDRVYEEGAQQPSKSNIYFNLLQIYLNPKKAEKEIEQKIIPVASQYPGIQRVNSTTKLRGGRMGRKVVEIEGAEDTRFSPSGPDSGRSDGDGDDVSDGGPIMLNEALELLSQRWDRINGAQALRLLPRDTKLQDLVSFLEPLLRNSSEHRRNYMVIKNLILRANLQVKEDLYKRRQAVVKIDGDSMCSLCHKRIANSAFAIYPNGQTLVHFVCFRESQQIKAVRGANSVKRR
;
A
#
# COMPACT_ATOMS: atom_id res chain seq x y z
N LYS A 1 39.22 12.05 -8.16
CA LYS A 1 40.54 12.02 -7.49
C LYS A 1 41.63 11.93 -8.57
N ARG A 2 42.34 13.04 -8.83
CA ARG A 2 43.47 13.06 -9.79
C ARG A 2 44.65 12.27 -9.19
N PRO A 3 45.35 11.40 -9.94
CA PRO A 3 46.53 10.71 -9.44
C PRO A 3 47.68 11.71 -9.32
N GLN A 4 48.20 11.87 -8.11
CA GLN A 4 49.47 12.56 -7.89
C GLN A 4 50.58 11.75 -8.57
N THR A 5 51.02 12.22 -9.73
CA THR A 5 52.31 11.84 -10.30
C THR A 5 53.22 13.06 -10.23
N HIS A 6 54.30 12.94 -9.47
CA HIS A 6 55.39 13.91 -9.42
C HIS A 6 56.08 13.97 -10.81
N ARG A 7 55.52 14.72 -11.75
CA ARG A 7 56.25 15.27 -12.91
C ARG A 7 56.63 16.71 -12.57
N SER A 8 57.91 17.03 -12.72
CA SER A 8 58.62 18.28 -12.32
C SER A 8 57.78 19.57 -12.43
N SER A 9 57.82 20.44 -11.41
CA SER A 9 57.10 21.73 -11.40
C SER A 9 57.35 22.56 -12.66
N VAL A 10 58.58 22.51 -13.20
CA VAL A 10 58.98 23.20 -14.43
C VAL A 10 58.16 22.78 -15.65
N ALA A 11 57.84 21.49 -15.80
CA ALA A 11 57.03 21.01 -16.93
C ALA A 11 55.58 21.48 -16.82
N ARG A 12 55.08 21.66 -15.59
CA ARG A 12 53.74 22.19 -15.33
C ARG A 12 53.68 23.70 -15.58
N GLU A 13 54.69 24.44 -15.13
CA GLU A 13 54.82 25.87 -15.40
C GLU A 13 54.93 26.16 -16.91
N MET A 14 55.71 25.35 -17.64
CA MET A 14 55.81 25.46 -19.10
C MET A 14 54.48 25.13 -19.80
N ALA A 15 53.76 24.09 -19.35
CA ALA A 15 52.43 23.79 -19.85
C ALA A 15 51.43 24.93 -19.58
N ASN A 16 51.46 25.54 -18.39
CA ASN A 16 50.61 26.69 -18.06
C ASN A 16 50.83 27.86 -19.03
N VAL A 17 52.09 28.24 -19.27
CA VAL A 17 52.43 29.37 -20.16
C VAL A 17 52.02 29.07 -21.61
N LEU A 18 52.27 27.85 -22.08
CA LEU A 18 51.93 27.43 -23.44
C LEU A 18 50.42 27.41 -23.66
N ASP A 19 49.66 26.77 -22.77
CA ASP A 19 48.19 26.67 -22.90
C ASP A 19 47.51 28.05 -22.78
N THR A 20 48.00 28.90 -21.87
CA THR A 20 47.50 30.29 -21.70
C THR A 20 47.77 31.12 -22.96
N SER A 21 48.99 31.03 -23.50
CA SER A 21 49.38 31.75 -24.71
C SER A 21 48.63 31.25 -25.95
N LEU A 22 48.41 29.93 -26.04
CA LEU A 22 47.65 29.30 -27.11
C LEU A 22 46.18 29.72 -27.07
N LEU A 23 45.57 29.75 -25.88
CA LEU A 23 44.19 30.23 -25.72
C LEU A 23 44.06 31.69 -26.15
N GLN A 24 44.99 32.56 -25.72
CA GLN A 24 45.01 33.97 -26.12
C GLN A 24 45.17 34.13 -27.64
N ALA A 25 46.06 33.36 -28.27
CA ALA A 25 46.25 33.38 -29.72
C ALA A 25 45.00 32.92 -30.50
N LEU A 26 44.32 31.86 -30.03
CA LEU A 26 43.08 31.35 -30.64
C LEU A 26 41.93 32.36 -30.53
N VAL A 27 41.84 33.08 -29.41
CA VAL A 27 40.85 34.14 -29.21
C VAL A 27 41.16 35.35 -30.11
N LEU A 28 42.42 35.79 -30.19
CA LEU A 28 42.82 36.92 -31.06
C LEU A 28 42.64 36.63 -32.56
N THR A 29 42.78 35.36 -32.96
CA THR A 29 42.55 34.91 -34.35
C THR A 29 41.08 34.65 -34.68
N ARG A 30 40.16 34.93 -33.74
CA ARG A 30 38.71 34.69 -33.84
C ARG A 30 38.33 33.21 -34.07
N GLN A 31 39.19 32.29 -33.62
CA GLN A 31 38.94 30.85 -33.66
C GLN A 31 38.34 30.34 -32.34
N SER A 32 37.21 30.92 -31.93
CA SER A 32 36.46 30.52 -30.72
C SER A 32 36.13 29.02 -30.63
N PRO A 33 35.78 28.27 -31.71
CA PRO A 33 35.53 26.83 -31.60
C PRO A 33 36.80 26.02 -31.29
N GLY A 34 37.96 26.42 -31.83
CA GLY A 34 39.23 25.77 -31.52
C GLY A 34 39.67 25.98 -30.07
N ALA A 35 39.36 27.16 -29.51
CA ALA A 35 39.56 27.43 -28.09
C ALA A 35 38.67 26.54 -27.19
N ILE A 36 37.41 26.31 -27.57
CA ILE A 36 36.50 25.42 -26.83
C ILE A 36 36.99 23.96 -26.87
N GLU A 37 37.49 23.49 -28.02
CA GLU A 37 38.03 22.13 -28.14
C GLU A 37 39.28 21.92 -27.28
N LEU A 38 40.17 22.91 -27.23
CA LEU A 38 41.33 22.91 -26.34
C LEU A 38 40.91 22.81 -24.87
N LEU A 39 39.91 23.60 -24.46
CA LEU A 39 39.43 23.64 -23.07
C LEU A 39 38.66 22.38 -22.65
N LYS A 40 37.97 21.71 -23.59
CA LYS A 40 37.33 20.40 -23.34
C LYS A 40 38.36 19.28 -23.08
N GLY A 41 39.59 19.46 -23.54
CA GLY A 41 40.71 18.55 -23.31
C GLY A 41 41.41 18.77 -21.96
N LEU A 42 42.52 18.06 -21.74
CA LEU A 42 43.41 18.31 -20.60
C LEU A 42 44.13 19.65 -20.81
N ASN A 43 43.78 20.66 -20.02
CA ASN A 43 44.39 21.98 -20.08
C ASN A 43 45.01 22.40 -18.75
N TYR A 44 46.01 23.30 -18.83
CA TYR A 44 46.72 23.89 -17.70
C TYR A 44 46.68 25.42 -17.72
N CYS A 45 45.69 26.02 -18.41
CA CYS A 45 45.55 27.47 -18.56
C CYS A 45 45.58 28.19 -17.20
N ASP A 46 46.26 29.34 -17.15
CA ASP A 46 46.22 30.22 -15.98
C ASP A 46 44.87 30.92 -15.92
N LEU A 47 44.06 30.48 -14.95
CA LEU A 47 42.70 30.95 -14.71
C LEU A 47 42.60 32.48 -14.61
N LYS A 48 43.51 33.13 -13.89
CA LYS A 48 43.39 34.57 -13.61
C LYS A 48 43.64 35.40 -14.86
N ILE A 49 44.70 35.05 -15.59
CA ILE A 49 45.11 35.75 -16.82
C ILE A 49 44.06 35.52 -17.92
N CYS A 50 43.57 34.29 -18.07
CA CYS A 50 42.55 33.97 -19.06
C CYS A 50 41.20 34.61 -18.73
N GLU A 51 40.80 34.68 -17.45
CA GLU A 51 39.55 35.30 -17.03
C GLU A 51 39.53 36.82 -17.32
N GLU A 52 40.59 37.54 -16.96
CA GLU A 52 40.71 38.97 -17.25
C GLU A 52 40.68 39.25 -18.76
N PHE A 53 41.45 38.47 -19.52
CA PHE A 53 41.55 38.61 -20.97
C PHE A 53 40.23 38.32 -21.69
N LEU A 54 39.52 37.25 -21.29
CA LEU A 54 38.24 36.88 -21.90
C LEU A 54 37.11 37.85 -21.55
N LYS A 55 37.13 38.43 -20.34
CA LYS A 55 36.20 39.51 -19.96
C LYS A 55 36.43 40.77 -20.78
N GLU A 56 37.69 41.17 -20.99
CA GLU A 56 38.03 42.34 -21.81
C GLU A 56 37.58 42.18 -23.27
N LYS A 57 37.69 40.96 -23.82
CA LYS A 57 37.27 40.63 -25.19
C LYS A 57 35.78 40.31 -25.34
N SER A 58 35.03 40.22 -24.24
CA SER A 58 33.60 39.84 -24.22
C SER A 58 33.30 38.45 -24.82
N ASP A 59 34.28 37.53 -24.81
CA ASP A 59 34.14 36.17 -25.34
C ASP A 59 33.64 35.19 -24.26
N TYR A 60 32.38 35.36 -23.86
CA TYR A 60 31.77 34.64 -22.73
C TYR A 60 31.61 33.12 -22.95
N MET A 61 31.49 32.65 -24.19
CA MET A 61 31.36 31.21 -24.48
C MET A 61 32.64 30.42 -24.14
N VAL A 62 33.81 31.01 -24.44
CA VAL A 62 35.11 30.41 -24.10
C VAL A 62 35.35 30.49 -22.60
N LEU A 63 34.89 31.57 -21.96
CA LEU A 63 34.97 31.75 -20.50
C LEU A 63 34.12 30.72 -19.74
N LEU A 64 32.93 30.38 -20.23
CA LEU A 64 32.08 29.34 -19.63
C LEU A 64 32.74 27.94 -19.71
N GLU A 65 33.37 27.61 -20.85
CA GLU A 65 34.11 26.34 -20.98
C GLU A 65 35.39 26.34 -20.12
N LEU A 66 36.05 27.49 -19.94
CA LEU A 66 37.19 27.64 -19.04
C LEU A 66 36.78 27.34 -17.59
N TYR A 67 35.67 27.90 -17.12
CA TYR A 67 35.15 27.58 -15.78
C TYR A 67 34.71 26.12 -15.67
N ARG A 68 34.13 25.55 -16.73
CA ARG A 68 33.73 24.14 -16.77
C ARG A 68 34.92 23.20 -16.61
N SER A 69 36.02 23.47 -17.31
CA SER A 69 37.23 22.64 -17.27
C SER A 69 38.00 22.73 -15.93
N ASN A 70 37.72 23.75 -15.13
CA ASN A 70 38.33 23.99 -13.83
C ASN A 70 37.40 23.71 -12.63
N ASP A 71 36.25 23.05 -12.85
CA ASP A 71 35.25 22.73 -11.82
C ASP A 71 34.66 23.97 -11.08
N MET A 72 34.81 25.18 -11.64
CA MET A 72 34.31 26.45 -11.08
C MET A 72 32.86 26.72 -11.52
N HIS A 73 31.96 25.80 -11.17
CA HIS A 73 30.60 25.82 -11.67
C HIS A 73 29.74 26.96 -11.06
N ARG A 74 30.05 27.40 -9.82
CA ARG A 74 29.34 28.51 -9.15
C ARG A 74 29.53 29.83 -9.90
N GLU A 75 30.77 30.14 -10.25
CA GLU A 75 31.17 31.36 -10.95
C GLU A 75 30.67 31.36 -12.40
N ALA A 76 30.71 30.20 -13.06
CA ALA A 76 30.13 30.02 -14.39
C ALA A 76 28.62 30.34 -14.40
N LEU A 77 27.88 29.82 -13.43
CA LEU A 77 26.44 30.03 -13.32
C LEU A 77 26.09 31.47 -12.92
N GLN A 78 26.88 32.11 -12.06
CA GLN A 78 26.74 33.54 -11.75
C GLN A 78 26.99 34.43 -12.97
N LEU A 79 27.99 34.11 -13.80
CA LEU A 79 28.22 34.81 -15.06
C LEU A 79 27.05 34.61 -16.02
N LEU A 80 26.58 33.37 -16.15
CA LEU A 80 25.48 33.01 -17.04
C LEU A 80 24.16 33.68 -16.64
N ASN A 81 23.86 33.75 -15.33
CA ASN A 81 22.72 34.50 -14.80
C ASN A 81 22.83 36.00 -15.12
N ARG A 82 24.00 36.63 -14.94
CA ARG A 82 24.22 38.03 -15.28
C ARG A 82 24.03 38.30 -16.79
N LEU A 83 24.58 37.45 -17.65
CA LEU A 83 24.43 37.57 -19.11
C LEU A 83 22.97 37.44 -19.55
N VAL A 84 22.17 36.60 -18.88
CA VAL A 84 20.74 36.43 -19.14
C VAL A 84 19.89 37.58 -18.53
N GLU A 85 20.41 38.35 -17.57
CA GLU A 85 19.80 39.60 -17.10
C GLU A 85 20.13 40.76 -18.04
N GLU A 86 21.39 40.87 -18.46
CA GLU A 86 21.85 41.89 -19.39
C GLU A 86 21.18 41.77 -20.76
N SER A 87 20.93 40.54 -21.23
CA SER A 87 20.19 40.28 -22.47
C SER A 87 18.72 40.77 -22.44
N LYS A 88 18.14 40.96 -21.25
CA LYS A 88 16.81 41.59 -21.09
C LYS A 88 16.85 43.11 -21.15
N SER A 89 17.92 43.72 -20.63
CA SER A 89 18.09 45.18 -20.63
C SER A 89 18.44 45.72 -22.03
N ALA A 90 19.13 44.92 -22.84
CA ALA A 90 19.54 45.29 -24.18
C ALA A 90 18.40 45.09 -25.21
N MET A 91 17.46 46.04 -25.29
CA MET A 91 16.39 46.09 -26.30
C MET A 91 16.87 46.16 -27.78
N ALA A 92 18.17 45.99 -28.09
CA ALA A 92 18.72 46.29 -29.41
C ALA A 92 19.49 45.15 -30.14
N ASN A 93 19.83 44.03 -29.48
CA ASN A 93 20.65 42.98 -30.12
C ASN A 93 19.95 41.62 -30.15
N ALA A 94 19.20 41.36 -31.22
CA ALA A 94 18.49 40.09 -31.45
C ALA A 94 19.41 38.86 -31.43
N ASP A 95 20.67 39.00 -31.84
CA ASP A 95 21.66 37.92 -31.83
C ASP A 95 22.23 37.63 -30.43
N PHE A 96 22.29 38.63 -29.54
CA PHE A 96 22.77 38.44 -28.16
C PHE A 96 21.68 37.80 -27.29
N SER A 97 20.43 38.21 -27.48
CA SER A 97 19.26 37.60 -26.86
C SER A 97 19.06 36.15 -27.32
N LYS A 98 19.23 35.83 -28.61
CA LYS A 98 19.19 34.44 -29.10
C LYS A 98 20.35 33.56 -28.59
N LYS A 99 21.52 34.16 -28.33
CA LYS A 99 22.70 33.44 -27.84
C LYS A 99 22.60 33.11 -26.35
N PHE A 100 22.03 33.96 -25.50
CA PHE A 100 21.97 33.72 -24.05
C PHE A 100 20.51 33.59 -23.59
N ASN A 101 19.99 32.37 -23.65
CA ASN A 101 18.63 32.02 -23.23
C ASN A 101 18.62 31.26 -21.90
N PRO A 102 17.51 31.29 -21.15
CA PRO A 102 17.33 30.44 -19.96
C PRO A 102 17.58 28.94 -20.20
N GLN A 103 17.38 28.48 -21.45
CA GLN A 103 17.68 27.11 -21.88
C GLN A 103 19.18 26.75 -21.82
N MET A 104 20.09 27.72 -22.02
CA MET A 104 21.53 27.49 -21.84
C MET A 104 21.88 27.19 -20.37
N ILE A 105 21.14 27.78 -19.42
CA ILE A 105 21.31 27.45 -17.99
C ILE A 105 20.94 25.99 -17.78
N ILE A 106 19.79 25.56 -18.30
CA ILE A 106 19.29 24.19 -18.19
C ILE A 106 20.26 23.19 -18.86
N GLU A 107 20.77 23.50 -20.05
CA GLU A 107 21.76 22.67 -20.75
C GLU A 107 23.08 22.57 -19.98
N TYR A 108 23.53 23.65 -19.35
CA TYR A 108 24.72 23.64 -18.51
C TYR A 108 24.51 22.87 -17.19
N LEU A 109 23.30 22.92 -16.63
CA LEU A 109 22.94 22.23 -15.40
C LEU A 109 22.72 20.72 -15.60
N ARG A 110 22.25 20.28 -16.77
CA ARG A 110 21.95 18.86 -17.07
C ARG A 110 23.11 17.89 -16.73
N PRO A 111 24.38 18.15 -17.11
CA PRO A 111 25.50 17.31 -16.71
C PRO A 111 25.89 17.43 -15.22
N LEU A 112 25.56 18.55 -14.58
CA LEU A 112 25.90 18.82 -13.18
C LEU A 112 24.95 18.15 -12.18
N CYS A 113 23.75 17.76 -12.61
CA CYS A 113 22.78 17.02 -11.80
C CYS A 113 23.36 15.76 -11.13
N ARG A 114 24.36 15.11 -11.75
CA ARG A 114 25.02 13.91 -11.20
C ARG A 114 26.23 14.21 -10.32
N SER A 115 26.81 15.39 -10.46
CA SER A 115 28.09 15.76 -9.84
C SER A 115 27.88 16.59 -8.57
N ASP A 116 26.99 17.58 -8.61
CA ASP A 116 26.64 18.43 -7.46
C ASP A 116 25.16 18.88 -7.52
N PRO A 117 24.24 18.06 -6.97
CA PRO A 117 22.82 18.38 -6.94
C PRO A 117 22.47 19.67 -6.17
N MET A 118 23.27 20.05 -5.16
CA MET A 118 22.98 21.24 -4.33
C MET A 118 23.19 22.52 -5.13
N LEU A 119 24.27 22.58 -5.91
CA LEU A 119 24.54 23.72 -6.78
C LEU A 119 23.48 23.87 -7.88
N VAL A 120 22.99 22.75 -8.41
CA VAL A 120 21.89 22.76 -9.39
C VAL A 120 20.63 23.37 -8.78
N LEU A 121 20.30 23.03 -7.54
CA LEU A 121 19.14 23.61 -6.87
C LEU A 121 19.33 25.11 -6.61
N GLU A 122 20.44 25.53 -6.02
CA GLU A 122 20.73 26.97 -5.78
C GLU A 122 20.63 27.81 -7.07
N SER A 123 21.19 27.30 -8.18
CA SER A 123 21.21 28.01 -9.46
C SER A 123 19.90 27.90 -10.25
N SER A 124 19.07 26.90 -9.95
CA SER A 124 17.74 26.74 -10.57
C SER A 124 16.72 27.79 -10.10
N LEU A 125 16.97 28.53 -9.02
CA LEU A 125 16.06 29.57 -8.51
C LEU A 125 15.65 30.57 -9.61
N TYR A 126 16.65 31.04 -10.35
CA TYR A 126 16.46 32.02 -11.42
C TYR A 126 15.72 31.43 -12.64
N VAL A 127 15.88 30.13 -12.89
CA VAL A 127 15.24 29.43 -13.99
C VAL A 127 13.79 29.07 -13.64
N LEU A 128 13.51 28.74 -12.37
CA LEU A 128 12.16 28.42 -11.88
C LEU A 128 11.17 29.59 -12.06
N GLU A 129 11.59 30.82 -11.78
CA GLU A 129 10.72 32.00 -11.95
C GLU A 129 10.39 32.30 -13.42
N ARG A 130 11.23 31.85 -14.36
CA ARG A 130 11.14 32.22 -15.78
C ARG A 130 10.59 31.10 -16.66
N ASN A 131 11.10 29.88 -16.48
CA ASN A 131 10.72 28.67 -17.22
C ASN A 131 10.45 27.51 -16.23
N PRO A 132 9.27 27.48 -15.61
CA PRO A 132 8.93 26.47 -14.61
C PRO A 132 8.80 25.07 -15.20
N SER A 133 8.26 24.93 -16.42
CA SER A 133 8.07 23.64 -17.11
C SER A 133 9.38 22.91 -17.36
N ASP A 134 10.34 23.61 -17.96
CA ASP A 134 11.62 23.03 -18.40
C ASP A 134 12.50 22.70 -17.18
N THR A 135 12.35 23.46 -16.09
CA THR A 135 13.06 23.19 -14.84
C THR A 135 12.50 21.96 -14.13
N ILE A 136 11.19 21.76 -14.16
CA ILE A 136 10.55 20.54 -13.65
C ILE A 136 10.99 19.32 -14.46
N GLU A 137 11.06 19.43 -15.80
CA GLU A 137 11.57 18.37 -16.67
C GLU A 137 13.05 18.05 -16.37
N LEU A 138 13.88 19.07 -16.10
CA LEU A 138 15.27 18.87 -15.67
C LEU A 138 15.36 18.05 -14.37
N PHE A 139 14.51 18.34 -13.38
CA PHE A 139 14.51 17.60 -12.12
C PHE A 139 14.00 16.17 -12.26
N LEU A 140 13.07 15.91 -13.19
CA LEU A 140 12.53 14.57 -13.45
C LEU A 140 13.48 13.70 -14.28
N SER A 141 14.27 14.30 -15.18
CA SER A 141 15.09 13.57 -16.16
C SER A 141 16.45 13.09 -15.65
N GLU A 142 17.06 13.76 -14.66
CA GLU A 142 18.49 13.57 -14.32
C GLU A 142 18.78 13.07 -12.89
N ASN A 143 17.97 12.14 -12.36
CA ASN A 143 18.26 11.40 -11.10
C ASN A 143 18.58 12.27 -9.86
N VAL A 144 18.04 13.49 -9.78
CA VAL A 144 18.16 14.32 -8.59
C VAL A 144 17.30 13.69 -7.47
N PRO A 145 17.78 13.59 -6.22
CA PRO A 145 16.98 13.05 -5.12
C PRO A 145 15.67 13.83 -4.95
N ALA A 146 14.54 13.14 -5.11
CA ALA A 146 13.20 13.75 -5.10
C ALA A 146 12.88 14.47 -3.77
N ASP A 147 13.38 13.96 -2.65
CA ASP A 147 13.21 14.58 -1.32
C ASP A 147 13.85 15.98 -1.27
N LEU A 148 15.02 16.14 -1.90
CA LEU A 148 15.75 17.40 -1.91
C LEU A 148 15.06 18.42 -2.82
N VAL A 149 14.65 18.01 -4.01
CA VAL A 149 13.87 18.87 -4.93
C VAL A 149 12.57 19.32 -4.28
N ASN A 150 11.87 18.41 -3.62
CA ASN A 150 10.62 18.72 -2.95
C ASN A 150 10.82 19.72 -1.79
N SER A 151 11.87 19.56 -0.98
CA SER A 151 12.20 20.54 0.07
C SER A 151 12.53 21.93 -0.49
N TYR A 152 13.19 21.97 -1.65
CA TYR A 152 13.56 23.19 -2.33
C TYR A 152 12.35 23.91 -2.94
N LEU A 153 11.47 23.17 -3.63
CA LEU A 153 10.21 23.70 -4.16
C LEU A 153 9.30 24.21 -3.05
N LYS A 154 9.25 23.53 -1.90
CA LYS A 154 8.49 23.98 -0.73
C LYS A 154 8.94 25.35 -0.21
N GLN A 155 10.23 25.66 -0.27
CA GLN A 155 10.78 26.93 0.22
C GLN A 155 10.63 28.08 -0.78
N HIS A 156 10.79 27.80 -2.08
CA HIS A 156 10.93 28.85 -3.09
C HIS A 156 9.74 28.95 -4.07
N ALA A 157 9.03 27.86 -4.35
CA ALA A 157 7.95 27.82 -5.34
C ALA A 157 6.84 26.80 -4.96
N PRO A 158 6.02 27.09 -3.93
CA PRO A 158 5.01 26.15 -3.43
C PRO A 158 3.91 25.83 -4.45
N ASN A 159 3.62 26.76 -5.36
CA ASN A 159 2.65 26.59 -6.46
C ASN A 159 3.07 25.53 -7.48
N LEU A 160 4.38 25.31 -7.66
CA LEU A 160 4.92 24.31 -8.60
C LEU A 160 5.14 22.95 -7.93
N GLN A 161 5.13 22.91 -6.60
CA GLN A 161 5.38 21.69 -5.82
C GLN A 161 4.34 20.60 -6.13
N SER A 162 3.05 20.93 -6.20
CA SER A 162 1.98 19.98 -6.55
C SER A 162 2.16 19.44 -7.97
N THR A 163 2.50 20.31 -8.94
CA THR A 163 2.73 19.92 -10.33
C THR A 163 3.93 18.98 -10.49
N TYR A 164 5.03 19.25 -9.76
CA TYR A 164 6.19 18.36 -9.75
C TYR A 164 5.85 16.97 -9.21
N LEU A 165 5.17 16.90 -8.06
CA LEU A 165 4.78 15.64 -7.43
C LEU A 165 3.75 14.86 -8.28
N GLU A 166 2.82 15.55 -8.96
CA GLU A 166 1.89 14.95 -9.93
C GLU A 166 2.62 14.29 -11.11
N LEU A 167 3.53 15.03 -11.73
CA LEU A 167 4.31 14.52 -12.86
C LEU A 167 5.19 13.35 -12.43
N MET A 168 5.81 13.44 -11.26
CA MET A 168 6.57 12.33 -10.69
C MET A 168 5.68 11.09 -10.50
N LEU A 169 4.45 11.24 -9.97
CA LEU A 169 3.50 10.12 -9.80
C LEU A 169 3.08 9.49 -11.12
N SER A 170 2.91 10.29 -12.17
CA SER A 170 2.58 9.78 -13.50
C SER A 170 3.72 9.03 -14.18
N MET A 171 4.97 9.37 -13.85
CA MET A 171 6.18 8.82 -14.50
C MET A 171 6.79 7.64 -13.73
N SER A 172 6.54 7.53 -12.43
CA SER A 172 7.13 6.50 -11.59
C SER A 172 6.41 5.15 -11.73
N GLU A 173 6.99 4.21 -12.46
CA GLU A 173 6.55 2.80 -12.46
C GLU A 173 6.83 2.11 -11.12
N THR A 174 7.91 2.51 -10.45
CA THR A 174 8.25 2.12 -9.09
C THR A 174 7.68 3.15 -8.13
N GLY A 175 6.64 2.78 -7.37
CA GLY A 175 5.88 3.71 -6.53
C GLY A 175 6.75 4.72 -5.74
N ILE A 176 6.25 5.96 -5.66
CA ILE A 176 6.92 7.07 -4.98
C ILE A 176 7.09 6.80 -3.48
N ASN A 177 8.15 7.39 -2.92
CA ASN A 177 8.38 7.44 -1.49
C ASN A 177 7.08 7.84 -0.73
N PRO A 178 6.58 7.01 0.21
CA PRO A 178 5.37 7.31 0.99
C PRO A 178 5.37 8.71 1.64
N ASN A 179 6.55 9.23 2.00
CA ASN A 179 6.68 10.58 2.56
C ASN A 179 6.30 11.67 1.53
N LEU A 180 6.76 11.56 0.29
CA LEU A 180 6.43 12.50 -0.78
C LEU A 180 4.94 12.39 -1.18
N GLN A 181 4.39 11.18 -1.14
CA GLN A 181 2.95 10.99 -1.34
C GLN A 181 2.13 11.65 -0.22
N ASN A 182 2.56 11.49 1.04
CA ASN A 182 1.94 12.16 2.17
C ASN A 182 2.02 13.68 2.02
N GLU A 183 3.15 14.23 1.58
CA GLU A 183 3.26 15.67 1.31
C GLU A 183 2.31 16.15 0.21
N LEU A 184 2.16 15.42 -0.90
CA LEU A 184 1.19 15.75 -1.93
C LEU A 184 -0.25 15.78 -1.39
N VAL A 185 -0.64 14.77 -0.62
CA VAL A 185 -1.97 14.71 0.01
C VAL A 185 -2.16 15.91 0.95
N GLN A 186 -1.13 16.31 1.69
CA GLN A 186 -1.20 17.48 2.58
C GLN A 186 -1.33 18.80 1.80
N LEU A 187 -0.70 18.92 0.63
CA LEU A 187 -0.82 20.08 -0.26
C LEU A 187 -2.24 20.21 -0.84
N TYR A 188 -2.76 19.13 -1.42
CA TYR A 188 -4.15 19.12 -1.89
C TYR A 188 -5.13 19.39 -0.76
N LEU A 189 -4.89 18.84 0.44
CA LEU A 189 -5.72 19.11 1.59
C LEU A 189 -5.67 20.60 1.98
N SER A 190 -4.51 21.26 1.98
CA SER A 190 -4.46 22.71 2.25
C SER A 190 -5.24 23.50 1.20
N GLU A 191 -5.07 23.21 -0.08
CA GLU A 191 -5.79 23.91 -1.15
C GLU A 191 -7.31 23.72 -1.04
N VAL A 192 -7.76 22.50 -0.75
CA VAL A 192 -9.19 22.19 -0.53
C VAL A 192 -9.71 22.88 0.72
N LEU A 193 -8.93 22.95 1.80
CA LEU A 193 -9.33 23.65 3.03
C LEU A 193 -9.41 25.16 2.84
N ASP A 194 -8.52 25.76 2.06
CA ASP A 194 -8.56 27.20 1.76
C ASP A 194 -9.74 27.52 0.84
N TRP A 195 -10.00 26.68 -0.16
CA TRP A 195 -11.21 26.76 -0.98
C TRP A 195 -12.50 26.59 -0.15
N TYR A 196 -12.51 25.65 0.81
CA TYR A 196 -13.61 25.47 1.76
C TYR A 196 -13.85 26.72 2.60
N LYS A 197 -12.80 27.36 3.14
CA LYS A 197 -12.94 28.60 3.94
C LYS A 197 -13.60 29.70 3.13
N ILE A 198 -13.14 29.92 1.89
CA ILE A 198 -13.71 30.92 0.98
C ILE A 198 -15.20 30.67 0.77
N LEU A 199 -15.58 29.44 0.39
CA LEU A 199 -16.98 29.09 0.13
C LEU A 199 -17.86 29.10 1.39
N LYS A 200 -17.28 28.80 2.55
CA LYS A 200 -17.99 28.86 3.83
C LYS A 200 -18.32 30.31 4.19
N ASP A 201 -17.36 31.22 4.02
CA ASP A 201 -17.56 32.64 4.26
C ASP A 201 -18.59 33.24 3.30
N GLU A 202 -18.66 32.73 2.06
CA GLU A 202 -19.67 33.08 1.07
C GLU A 202 -21.04 32.40 1.29
N GLY A 203 -21.14 31.40 2.19
CA GLY A 203 -22.37 30.63 2.43
C GLY A 203 -22.76 29.66 1.30
N ASN A 204 -21.87 29.44 0.32
CA ASN A 204 -22.13 28.64 -0.88
C ASN A 204 -21.63 27.18 -0.77
N TRP A 205 -21.14 26.76 0.41
CA TRP A 205 -20.59 25.42 0.58
C TRP A 205 -21.67 24.33 0.54
N SER A 206 -21.40 23.27 -0.23
CA SER A 206 -22.15 22.01 -0.18
C SER A 206 -21.17 20.85 -0.34
N ASP A 207 -21.33 19.76 0.43
CA ASP A 207 -20.44 18.59 0.28
C ASP A 207 -20.51 17.94 -1.12
N LYS A 208 -21.50 18.31 -1.95
CA LYS A 208 -21.62 17.86 -3.35
C LYS A 208 -20.89 18.77 -4.35
N THR A 209 -20.28 19.88 -3.93
CA THR A 209 -19.47 20.72 -4.84
C THR A 209 -18.06 20.14 -4.99
N TYR A 210 -17.65 19.94 -6.23
CA TYR A 210 -16.35 19.35 -6.54
C TYR A 210 -15.46 20.39 -7.22
N SER A 211 -14.31 20.69 -6.61
CA SER A 211 -13.21 21.39 -7.27
C SER A 211 -12.31 20.37 -7.99
N PRO A 212 -11.54 20.79 -9.02
CA PRO A 212 -10.57 19.91 -9.67
C PRO A 212 -9.53 19.38 -8.67
N THR A 213 -9.12 20.20 -7.69
CA THR A 213 -8.18 19.81 -6.62
C THR A 213 -8.80 18.80 -5.65
N ARG A 214 -10.10 18.93 -5.33
CA ARG A 214 -10.84 17.97 -4.51
C ARG A 214 -10.96 16.61 -5.19
N ASN A 215 -11.24 16.58 -6.49
CA ASN A 215 -11.27 15.33 -7.25
C ASN A 215 -9.90 14.64 -7.29
N LYS A 216 -8.81 15.43 -7.47
CA LYS A 216 -7.44 14.92 -7.36
C LYS A 216 -7.12 14.39 -5.96
N LEU A 217 -7.60 15.06 -4.91
CA LEU A 217 -7.46 14.58 -3.53
C LEU A 217 -8.17 13.24 -3.33
N ILE A 218 -9.43 13.14 -3.75
CA ILE A 218 -10.22 11.90 -3.61
C ILE A 218 -9.55 10.75 -4.38
N SER A 219 -9.16 10.97 -5.64
CA SER A 219 -8.51 9.93 -6.43
C SER A 219 -7.18 9.48 -5.84
N THR A 220 -6.38 10.40 -5.30
CA THR A 220 -5.12 10.06 -4.64
C THR A 220 -5.31 9.36 -3.31
N LEU A 221 -6.32 9.71 -2.51
CA LEU A 221 -6.68 8.99 -1.28
C LEU A 221 -7.18 7.57 -1.57
N GLU A 222 -7.95 7.38 -2.64
CA GLU A 222 -8.47 6.06 -2.98
C GLU A 222 -7.37 5.13 -3.48
N SER A 223 -6.55 5.61 -4.44
CA SER A 223 -5.50 4.82 -5.09
C SER A 223 -4.28 4.52 -4.21
N ASN A 224 -3.90 5.44 -3.31
CA ASN A 224 -2.66 5.30 -2.54
C ASN A 224 -2.90 4.75 -1.13
N SER A 225 -1.85 4.22 -0.52
CA SER A 225 -1.87 3.64 0.84
C SER A 225 -0.76 4.17 1.76
N GLY A 226 0.15 5.01 1.25
CA GLY A 226 1.34 5.48 1.97
C GLY A 226 1.17 6.69 2.88
N TYR A 227 -0.05 7.17 3.14
CA TYR A 227 -0.29 8.43 3.87
C TYR A 227 -0.74 8.23 5.32
N ASN A 228 -0.46 9.21 6.18
CA ASN A 228 -0.80 9.15 7.61
C ASN A 228 -2.24 9.64 7.87
N THR A 229 -3.15 8.68 8.00
CA THR A 229 -4.59 8.93 8.22
C THR A 229 -4.91 9.67 9.52
N ASP A 230 -4.19 9.39 10.61
CA ASP A 230 -4.42 10.03 11.92
C ASP A 230 -4.12 11.53 11.90
N THR A 231 -3.06 11.94 11.22
CA THR A 231 -2.69 13.35 11.11
C THR A 231 -3.67 14.14 10.24
N LEU A 232 -4.12 13.53 9.14
CA LEU A 232 -5.06 14.14 8.21
C LEU A 232 -6.46 14.32 8.82
N LEU A 233 -6.94 13.32 9.57
CA LEU A 233 -8.24 13.41 10.26
C LEU A 233 -8.32 14.56 11.26
N LYS A 234 -7.22 14.88 11.96
CA LYS A 234 -7.17 16.01 12.89
C LYS A 234 -7.24 17.38 12.21
N ARG A 235 -6.85 17.48 10.94
CA ARG A 235 -6.90 18.72 10.16
C ARG A 235 -8.28 18.99 9.54
N LEU A 236 -9.10 17.96 9.37
CA LEU A 236 -10.42 18.12 8.76
C LEU A 236 -11.40 18.83 9.70
N PRO A 237 -12.22 19.77 9.19
CA PRO A 237 -13.28 20.41 9.96
C PRO A 237 -14.36 19.40 10.32
N GLN A 238 -14.80 19.33 11.59
CA GLN A 238 -15.78 18.32 12.04
C GLN A 238 -17.09 18.33 11.24
N ASP A 239 -17.48 19.49 10.71
CA ASP A 239 -18.78 19.69 10.06
C ASP A 239 -18.75 19.71 8.51
N ALA A 240 -17.62 19.36 7.87
CA ALA A 240 -17.52 19.31 6.41
C ALA A 240 -16.51 18.27 5.91
N LEU A 241 -16.45 18.05 4.58
CA LEU A 241 -15.53 17.13 3.91
C LEU A 241 -15.74 15.67 4.39
N PHE A 242 -17.01 15.25 4.39
CA PHE A 242 -17.39 13.94 4.90
C PHE A 242 -16.92 12.79 3.99
N GLU A 243 -16.72 13.02 2.70
CA GLU A 243 -16.28 12.00 1.74
C GLU A 243 -14.82 11.61 1.98
N GLU A 244 -13.95 12.59 2.10
CA GLU A 244 -12.54 12.43 2.43
C GLU A 244 -12.39 11.73 3.78
N ARG A 245 -13.21 12.11 4.76
CA ARG A 245 -13.27 11.46 6.07
C ARG A 245 -13.70 9.99 5.98
N ALA A 246 -14.72 9.70 5.17
CA ALA A 246 -15.18 8.33 4.95
C ALA A 246 -14.07 7.45 4.36
N ILE A 247 -13.36 7.94 3.33
CA ILE A 247 -12.24 7.23 2.71
C ILE A 247 -11.15 6.94 3.74
N MET A 248 -10.79 7.93 4.57
CA MET A 248 -9.79 7.74 5.63
C MET A 248 -10.22 6.72 6.70
N TYR A 249 -11.48 6.76 7.16
CA TYR A 249 -11.99 5.73 8.06
C TYR A 249 -11.95 4.34 7.43
N GLY A 250 -12.18 4.24 6.12
CA GLY A 250 -12.05 2.99 5.39
C GLY A 250 -10.64 2.40 5.44
N LYS A 251 -9.61 3.22 5.22
CA LYS A 251 -8.21 2.80 5.33
C LYS A 251 -7.81 2.40 6.76
N MET A 252 -8.47 2.98 7.78
CA MET A 252 -8.32 2.56 9.18
C MET A 252 -9.09 1.28 9.56
N ASN A 253 -9.69 0.58 8.58
CA ASN A 253 -10.60 -0.56 8.78
C ASN A 253 -11.86 -0.23 9.60
N GLN A 254 -12.22 1.04 9.74
CA GLN A 254 -13.43 1.50 10.42
C GLN A 254 -14.59 1.60 9.42
N HIS A 255 -14.91 0.48 8.77
CA HIS A 255 -15.86 0.45 7.65
C HIS A 255 -17.27 0.91 8.03
N LEU A 256 -17.75 0.60 9.24
CA LEU A 256 -19.06 1.06 9.74
C LEU A 256 -19.17 2.59 9.77
N ARG A 257 -18.10 3.28 10.19
CA ARG A 257 -18.06 4.76 10.23
C ARG A 257 -18.01 5.35 8.83
N ALA A 258 -17.20 4.77 7.95
CA ALA A 258 -17.14 5.19 6.56
C ALA A 258 -18.51 5.08 5.87
N LEU A 259 -19.18 3.93 6.00
CA LEU A 259 -20.50 3.69 5.42
C LEU A 259 -21.56 4.62 6.03
N SER A 260 -21.53 4.84 7.34
CA SER A 260 -22.46 5.76 8.00
C SER A 260 -22.33 7.20 7.46
N LEU A 261 -21.11 7.68 7.21
CA LEU A 261 -20.90 8.98 6.60
C LEU A 261 -21.47 9.05 5.17
N PHE A 262 -21.26 8.02 4.34
CA PHE A 262 -21.81 7.97 2.99
C PHE A 262 -23.35 7.98 2.97
N VAL A 263 -23.98 7.24 3.89
CA VAL A 263 -25.42 7.06 3.90
C VAL A 263 -26.14 8.19 4.63
N HIS A 264 -25.75 8.52 5.87
CA HIS A 264 -26.50 9.45 6.72
C HIS A 264 -26.08 10.91 6.57
N LYS A 265 -24.81 11.20 6.22
CA LYS A 265 -24.32 12.59 6.08
C LYS A 265 -24.29 13.04 4.62
N LEU A 266 -23.79 12.19 3.73
CA LEU A 266 -23.66 12.53 2.31
C LEU A 266 -24.91 12.21 1.49
N HIS A 267 -25.78 11.32 1.98
CA HIS A 267 -26.96 10.82 1.25
C HIS A 267 -26.60 10.31 -0.16
N MET A 268 -25.49 9.57 -0.28
CA MET A 268 -24.99 8.98 -1.53
C MET A 268 -24.90 7.44 -1.42
N PRO A 269 -26.02 6.71 -1.55
CA PRO A 269 -26.03 5.24 -1.44
C PRO A 269 -25.19 4.56 -2.52
N GLU A 270 -25.15 5.12 -3.74
CA GLU A 270 -24.32 4.60 -4.84
C GLU A 270 -22.82 4.56 -4.50
N ARG A 271 -22.31 5.64 -3.88
CA ARG A 271 -20.91 5.72 -3.41
C ARG A 271 -20.64 4.69 -2.30
N ALA A 272 -21.61 4.46 -1.41
CA ALA A 272 -21.49 3.45 -0.35
C ALA A 272 -21.36 2.04 -0.93
N VAL A 273 -22.15 1.72 -1.96
CA VAL A 273 -22.06 0.43 -2.67
C VAL A 273 -20.73 0.29 -3.42
N ALA A 274 -20.30 1.32 -4.16
CA ALA A 274 -19.02 1.32 -4.85
C ALA A 274 -17.83 1.15 -3.88
N TYR A 275 -17.92 1.75 -2.69
CA TYR A 275 -16.95 1.52 -1.62
C TYR A 275 -16.98 0.06 -1.12
N CYS A 276 -18.16 -0.52 -0.89
CA CYS A 276 -18.28 -1.95 -0.53
C CYS A 276 -17.67 -2.87 -1.57
N ASP A 277 -17.92 -2.61 -2.86
CA ASP A 277 -17.39 -3.39 -3.98
C ASP A 277 -15.86 -3.39 -3.98
N ARG A 278 -15.23 -2.20 -3.86
CA ARG A 278 -13.77 -2.08 -3.80
C ARG A 278 -13.16 -2.82 -2.61
N VAL A 279 -13.71 -2.64 -1.41
CA VAL A 279 -13.14 -3.29 -0.22
C VAL A 279 -13.35 -4.81 -0.26
N TYR A 280 -14.44 -5.28 -0.86
CA TYR A 280 -14.68 -6.71 -1.06
C TYR A 280 -13.67 -7.32 -2.05
N GLU A 281 -13.39 -6.64 -3.17
CA GLU A 281 -12.41 -7.08 -4.18
C GLU A 281 -10.98 -7.08 -3.64
N GLU A 282 -10.56 -6.02 -2.96
CA GLU A 282 -9.27 -5.95 -2.24
C GLU A 282 -9.17 -6.98 -1.10
N GLY A 283 -10.33 -7.39 -0.57
CA GLY A 283 -10.48 -8.22 0.61
C GLY A 283 -10.73 -9.70 0.36
N ALA A 284 -10.75 -10.16 -0.90
CA ALA A 284 -11.13 -11.53 -1.28
C ALA A 284 -10.33 -12.66 -0.60
N GLN A 285 -9.23 -12.33 0.10
CA GLN A 285 -8.39 -13.26 0.85
C GLN A 285 -8.67 -13.28 2.37
N GLN A 286 -9.52 -12.38 2.91
CA GLN A 286 -9.81 -12.26 4.35
C GLN A 286 -11.31 -12.43 4.67
N PRO A 287 -11.71 -13.44 5.47
CA PRO A 287 -13.11 -13.71 5.79
C PRO A 287 -13.78 -12.61 6.66
N SER A 288 -13.01 -11.74 7.33
CA SER A 288 -13.55 -10.62 8.11
C SER A 288 -14.13 -9.48 7.26
N LYS A 289 -13.64 -9.30 6.02
CA LYS A 289 -14.15 -8.31 5.05
C LYS A 289 -15.42 -8.78 4.33
N SER A 290 -15.84 -10.04 4.55
CA SER A 290 -17.08 -10.59 3.97
C SER A 290 -18.36 -9.98 4.55
N ASN A 291 -18.29 -9.24 5.67
CA ASN A 291 -19.46 -8.68 6.34
C ASN A 291 -19.75 -7.21 5.96
N ILE A 292 -19.06 -6.65 4.97
CA ILE A 292 -19.18 -5.23 4.62
C ILE A 292 -20.58 -4.90 4.06
N TYR A 293 -21.12 -5.75 3.18
CA TYR A 293 -22.48 -5.57 2.69
C TYR A 293 -23.55 -5.77 3.78
N PHE A 294 -23.29 -6.66 4.74
CA PHE A 294 -24.16 -6.82 5.91
C PHE A 294 -24.17 -5.55 6.78
N ASN A 295 -23.01 -4.93 6.97
CA ASN A 295 -22.89 -3.65 7.68
C ASN A 295 -23.66 -2.53 6.95
N LEU A 296 -23.57 -2.46 5.61
CA LEU A 296 -24.34 -1.50 4.82
C LEU A 296 -25.85 -1.75 4.96
N LEU A 297 -26.28 -3.00 4.90
CA LEU A 297 -27.68 -3.39 5.10
C LEU A 297 -28.19 -2.98 6.50
N GLN A 298 -27.38 -3.17 7.54
CA GLN A 298 -27.70 -2.75 8.89
C GLN A 298 -27.84 -1.21 8.99
N ILE A 299 -27.01 -0.46 8.27
CA ILE A 299 -27.06 1.01 8.22
C ILE A 299 -28.34 1.49 7.51
N TYR A 300 -28.73 0.86 6.39
CA TYR A 300 -29.98 1.19 5.68
C TYR A 300 -31.24 0.91 6.49
N LEU A 301 -31.26 -0.22 7.22
CA LEU A 301 -32.45 -0.69 7.92
C LEU A 301 -32.53 -0.24 9.39
N ASN A 302 -31.42 0.20 10.00
CA ASN A 302 -31.39 0.57 11.41
C ASN A 302 -30.48 1.78 11.71
N PRO A 303 -30.87 3.00 11.30
CA PRO A 303 -30.09 4.21 11.51
C PRO A 303 -29.78 4.45 13.00
N LYS A 304 -30.75 4.26 13.90
CA LYS A 304 -30.60 4.50 15.35
C LYS A 304 -29.62 3.54 16.05
N LYS A 305 -29.52 2.28 15.63
CA LYS A 305 -28.51 1.35 16.17
C LYS A 305 -27.12 1.66 15.61
N ALA A 306 -27.03 2.01 14.32
CA ALA A 306 -25.78 2.41 13.71
C ALA A 306 -25.19 3.66 14.41
N GLU A 307 -26.00 4.68 14.67
CA GLU A 307 -25.59 5.90 15.39
C GLU A 307 -25.10 5.60 16.81
N LYS A 308 -25.84 4.79 17.59
CA LYS A 308 -25.44 4.41 18.96
C LYS A 308 -24.18 3.55 19.01
N GLU A 309 -23.99 2.62 18.07
CA GLU A 309 -22.76 1.82 17.98
C GLU A 309 -21.54 2.66 17.57
N ILE A 310 -21.76 3.73 16.80
CA ILE A 310 -20.72 4.69 16.42
C ILE A 310 -20.31 5.52 17.65
N GLU A 311 -21.26 6.06 18.41
CA GLU A 311 -21.03 6.81 19.65
C GLU A 311 -20.33 5.98 20.73
N GLN A 312 -20.73 4.72 20.93
CA GLN A 312 -20.11 3.85 21.94
C GLN A 312 -18.66 3.48 21.61
N LYS A 313 -18.26 3.48 20.34
CA LYS A 313 -16.87 3.25 19.90
C LYS A 313 -16.03 4.53 19.86
N ILE A 314 -16.59 5.70 20.18
CA ILE A 314 -15.91 7.01 20.14
C ILE A 314 -15.17 7.33 21.45
N ILE A 315 -15.37 6.59 22.55
CA ILE A 315 -14.58 6.82 23.77
C ILE A 315 -13.13 6.33 23.56
N PRO A 316 -12.12 7.22 23.55
CA PRO A 316 -10.73 6.80 23.56
C PRO A 316 -10.41 6.23 24.93
N VAL A 317 -9.70 5.12 24.98
CA VAL A 317 -9.04 4.60 26.17
C VAL A 317 -7.96 5.62 26.59
N ALA A 318 -8.37 6.64 27.35
CA ALA A 318 -7.50 7.66 27.90
C ALA A 318 -8.09 8.29 29.17
N SER A 319 -8.38 7.47 30.19
CA SER A 319 -8.41 7.90 31.61
C SER A 319 -8.75 6.72 32.52
N GLN A 320 -7.79 5.83 32.77
CA GLN A 320 -7.77 5.00 33.97
C GLN A 320 -6.39 5.11 34.60
N TYR A 321 -6.19 6.17 35.39
CA TYR A 321 -5.20 6.15 36.46
C TYR A 321 -5.86 5.53 37.71
N PRO A 322 -5.25 4.53 38.36
CA PRO A 322 -5.76 4.00 39.61
C PRO A 322 -5.35 4.93 40.77
N GLY A 323 -6.34 5.47 41.49
CA GLY A 323 -6.12 6.40 42.60
C GLY A 323 -7.23 6.39 43.64
N ILE A 324 -7.08 5.50 44.63
CA ILE A 324 -7.40 5.67 46.06
C ILE A 324 -8.86 5.97 46.48
N GLN A 325 -9.48 4.91 47.01
CA GLN A 325 -10.37 4.82 48.19
C GLN A 325 -11.27 6.01 48.57
N ARG A 326 -12.59 5.75 48.60
CA ARG A 326 -13.39 6.00 49.81
C ARG A 326 -14.34 4.86 50.11
N VAL A 327 -14.04 4.23 51.23
CA VAL A 327 -14.87 3.27 51.95
C VAL A 327 -16.13 3.99 52.42
N ASN A 328 -17.31 3.40 52.20
CA ASN A 328 -18.40 3.52 53.16
C ASN A 328 -19.16 2.19 53.19
N SER A 329 -19.02 1.57 54.35
CA SER A 329 -19.61 0.34 54.82
C SER A 329 -21.09 0.50 55.16
N THR A 330 -21.94 -0.37 54.64
CA THR A 330 -23.07 -0.89 55.40
C THR A 330 -23.22 -2.39 55.16
N THR A 331 -22.97 -3.11 56.24
CA THR A 331 -23.10 -4.54 56.47
C THR A 331 -24.54 -5.05 56.27
N LYS A 332 -24.71 -6.23 55.67
CA LYS A 332 -25.41 -7.36 56.32
C LYS A 332 -25.08 -8.70 55.66
N LEU A 333 -24.61 -9.61 56.52
CA LEU A 333 -24.41 -11.06 56.35
C LEU A 333 -25.74 -11.75 55.98
N ARG A 334 -25.84 -12.99 55.46
CA ARG A 334 -25.14 -14.23 55.85
C ARG A 334 -25.57 -15.41 54.97
N GLY A 335 -24.64 -16.36 54.73
CA GLY A 335 -24.89 -17.81 54.48
C GLY A 335 -24.98 -18.21 53.01
N GLY A 336 -24.12 -19.03 52.40
CA GLY A 336 -23.11 -19.95 52.90
C GLY A 336 -23.51 -21.39 52.56
N ARG A 337 -22.91 -22.00 51.53
CA ARG A 337 -22.42 -23.39 51.54
C ARG A 337 -21.58 -23.71 50.30
N MET A 338 -20.45 -24.36 50.57
CA MET A 338 -19.44 -24.87 49.65
C MET A 338 -19.85 -26.20 49.02
N GLY A 339 -19.34 -26.47 47.81
CA GLY A 339 -19.26 -27.79 47.21
C GLY A 339 -18.39 -27.78 45.96
N ARG A 340 -17.17 -28.33 46.06
CA ARG A 340 -16.22 -28.53 44.94
C ARG A 340 -16.44 -29.89 44.27
N LYS A 341 -15.94 -30.00 43.02
CA LYS A 341 -15.78 -31.16 42.11
C LYS A 341 -17.04 -31.43 41.26
N VAL A 342 -17.00 -31.80 39.98
CA VAL A 342 -16.04 -32.58 39.17
C VAL A 342 -16.11 -32.09 37.70
N VAL A 343 -15.06 -32.34 36.93
CA VAL A 343 -14.93 -32.16 35.48
C VAL A 343 -15.69 -33.28 34.75
N GLU A 344 -16.56 -32.95 33.79
CA GLU A 344 -17.02 -33.91 32.77
C GLU A 344 -17.10 -33.25 31.40
N ILE A 345 -16.59 -33.98 30.42
CA ILE A 345 -16.42 -33.69 28.99
C ILE A 345 -17.47 -34.53 28.24
N GLU A 346 -17.87 -34.08 27.04
CA GLU A 346 -18.86 -34.70 26.12
C GLU A 346 -20.31 -34.60 26.62
N GLY A 347 -21.31 -34.29 25.82
CA GLY A 347 -21.47 -34.16 24.38
C GLY A 347 -22.98 -34.20 24.12
N ALA A 348 -23.43 -33.46 23.09
CA ALA A 348 -24.80 -33.44 22.58
C ALA A 348 -25.89 -32.95 23.56
N GLU A 349 -26.46 -31.76 23.28
CA GLU A 349 -27.87 -31.54 23.57
C GLU A 349 -28.59 -31.01 22.34
N ASP A 350 -29.58 -31.82 21.95
CA ASP A 350 -30.56 -31.61 20.91
C ASP A 350 -31.40 -30.37 21.19
N THR A 351 -31.60 -29.59 20.13
CA THR A 351 -32.68 -28.63 19.98
C THR A 351 -34.03 -29.30 20.22
N ARG A 352 -34.63 -29.09 21.40
CA ARG A 352 -36.06 -29.32 21.63
C ARG A 352 -36.82 -28.01 21.59
N PHE A 353 -37.59 -27.87 20.51
CA PHE A 353 -38.77 -27.01 20.46
C PHE A 353 -39.80 -27.47 21.50
N SER A 354 -40.48 -26.53 22.15
CA SER A 354 -41.82 -26.74 22.70
C SER A 354 -42.68 -25.49 22.46
N PRO A 355 -44.00 -25.67 22.24
CA PRO A 355 -44.85 -24.70 21.57
C PRO A 355 -45.66 -23.82 22.52
N SER A 356 -45.96 -22.61 22.05
CA SER A 356 -47.07 -21.69 22.34
C SER A 356 -47.92 -21.84 23.62
N GLY A 357 -48.09 -20.72 24.33
CA GLY A 357 -49.32 -20.36 25.05
C GLY A 357 -49.69 -18.91 24.71
N PRO A 358 -50.97 -18.59 24.40
CA PRO A 358 -51.41 -17.24 24.09
C PRO A 358 -51.71 -16.50 25.39
N ASP A 359 -51.21 -15.28 25.55
CA ASP A 359 -51.77 -14.38 26.55
C ASP A 359 -52.03 -13.02 25.93
N SER A 360 -53.31 -12.68 25.97
CA SER A 360 -53.93 -11.46 25.50
C SER A 360 -54.06 -10.52 26.68
N GLY A 361 -53.52 -9.31 26.58
CA GLY A 361 -53.91 -8.28 27.53
C GLY A 361 -53.06 -7.02 27.53
N ARG A 362 -53.68 -5.95 27.04
CA ARG A 362 -53.56 -4.56 27.50
C ARG A 362 -52.45 -3.71 26.89
N SER A 363 -52.88 -3.06 25.80
CA SER A 363 -52.76 -1.62 25.56
C SER A 363 -52.49 -0.81 26.82
N ASP A 364 -51.36 -0.09 26.82
CA ASP A 364 -51.26 1.26 27.37
C ASP A 364 -50.46 2.08 26.34
N GLY A 365 -51.13 3.06 25.75
CA GLY A 365 -50.48 4.12 24.99
C GLY A 365 -49.97 5.17 25.97
N ASP A 366 -48.77 5.67 25.72
CA ASP A 366 -48.43 7.09 25.77
C ASP A 366 -46.94 7.29 25.51
N GLY A 367 -46.64 8.30 24.71
CA GLY A 367 -45.29 8.80 24.50
C GLY A 367 -44.99 9.09 23.04
N ASP A 368 -45.57 10.18 22.53
CA ASP A 368 -45.06 10.90 21.36
C ASP A 368 -43.58 11.26 21.60
N ASP A 369 -42.67 10.38 21.18
CA ASP A 369 -41.26 10.71 21.03
C ASP A 369 -41.05 11.23 19.61
N VAL A 370 -40.87 12.55 19.55
CA VAL A 370 -40.55 13.34 18.37
C VAL A 370 -39.53 12.61 17.50
N SER A 371 -39.99 12.21 16.33
CA SER A 371 -39.24 11.45 15.32
C SER A 371 -38.17 12.32 14.67
N ASP A 372 -36.97 12.32 15.22
CA ASP A 372 -35.75 12.78 14.54
C ASP A 372 -34.78 11.61 14.35
N GLY A 373 -35.15 10.69 13.46
CA GLY A 373 -34.29 9.62 12.97
C GLY A 373 -34.64 9.39 11.51
N GLY A 374 -33.64 9.45 10.63
CA GLY A 374 -33.85 9.41 9.18
C GLY A 374 -34.71 8.23 8.71
N PRO A 375 -35.41 8.37 7.56
CA PRO A 375 -36.31 7.35 7.03
C PRO A 375 -35.56 6.04 6.72
N ILE A 376 -36.20 4.91 6.97
CA ILE A 376 -35.67 3.57 6.63
C ILE A 376 -35.48 3.52 5.10
N MET A 377 -34.25 3.23 4.65
CA MET A 377 -33.88 3.14 3.23
C MET A 377 -34.20 1.73 2.69
N LEU A 378 -35.48 1.37 2.71
CA LEU A 378 -35.93 0.00 2.41
C LEU A 378 -35.71 -0.37 0.93
N ASN A 379 -35.91 0.57 0.01
CA ASN A 379 -35.75 0.31 -1.42
C ASN A 379 -34.28 0.03 -1.78
N GLU A 380 -33.36 0.82 -1.24
CA GLU A 380 -31.92 0.67 -1.42
C GLU A 380 -31.41 -0.62 -0.77
N ALA A 381 -31.98 -1.02 0.37
CA ALA A 381 -31.71 -2.31 1.00
C ALA A 381 -32.16 -3.50 0.13
N LEU A 382 -33.34 -3.42 -0.49
CA LEU A 382 -33.85 -4.46 -1.39
C LEU A 382 -33.04 -4.53 -2.68
N GLU A 383 -32.66 -3.39 -3.25
CA GLU A 383 -31.78 -3.32 -4.42
C GLU A 383 -30.42 -3.96 -4.12
N LEU A 384 -29.79 -3.61 -3.00
CA LEU A 384 -28.53 -4.20 -2.55
C LEU A 384 -28.63 -5.72 -2.43
N LEU A 385 -29.71 -6.23 -1.82
CA LEU A 385 -29.96 -7.66 -1.68
C LEU A 385 -30.12 -8.33 -3.05
N SER A 386 -30.86 -7.73 -3.98
CA SER A 386 -31.05 -8.29 -5.32
C SER A 386 -29.75 -8.35 -6.14
N GLN A 387 -28.86 -7.36 -6.00
CA GLN A 387 -27.65 -7.24 -6.82
C GLN A 387 -26.41 -7.96 -6.24
N ARG A 388 -26.33 -8.14 -4.92
CA ARG A 388 -25.16 -8.70 -4.22
C ARG A 388 -25.55 -9.86 -3.29
N TRP A 389 -26.54 -10.66 -3.71
CA TRP A 389 -27.07 -11.79 -2.93
C TRP A 389 -26.02 -12.86 -2.61
N ASP A 390 -25.01 -13.03 -3.47
CA ASP A 390 -23.91 -13.99 -3.35
C ASP A 390 -22.87 -13.59 -2.30
N ARG A 391 -22.78 -12.28 -1.99
CA ARG A 391 -21.81 -11.70 -1.06
C ARG A 391 -22.38 -11.46 0.34
N ILE A 392 -23.65 -11.81 0.58
CA ILE A 392 -24.37 -11.56 1.83
C ILE A 392 -24.84 -12.89 2.44
N ASN A 393 -24.71 -13.04 3.76
CA ASN A 393 -25.32 -14.17 4.46
C ASN A 393 -26.85 -14.00 4.50
N GLY A 394 -27.55 -14.75 3.65
CA GLY A 394 -28.99 -14.58 3.49
C GLY A 394 -29.82 -14.85 4.74
N ALA A 395 -29.41 -15.77 5.62
CA ALA A 395 -30.12 -16.02 6.87
C ALA A 395 -30.01 -14.84 7.85
N GLN A 396 -28.87 -14.15 7.85
CA GLN A 396 -28.67 -12.94 8.68
C GLN A 396 -29.40 -11.74 8.06
N ALA A 397 -29.36 -11.58 6.74
CA ALA A 397 -30.07 -10.51 6.04
C ALA A 397 -31.59 -10.56 6.28
N LEU A 398 -32.21 -11.73 6.19
CA LEU A 398 -33.65 -11.90 6.43
C LEU A 398 -34.08 -11.55 7.87
N ARG A 399 -33.18 -11.65 8.85
CA ARG A 399 -33.46 -11.25 10.24
C ARG A 399 -33.44 -9.75 10.46
N LEU A 400 -32.77 -9.00 9.57
CA LEU A 400 -32.68 -7.54 9.64
C LEU A 400 -33.87 -6.83 8.99
N LEU A 401 -34.56 -7.50 8.06
CA LEU A 401 -35.68 -6.91 7.33
C LEU A 401 -36.88 -6.61 8.26
N PRO A 402 -37.58 -5.48 8.04
CA PRO A 402 -38.83 -5.19 8.72
C PRO A 402 -39.87 -6.30 8.53
N ARG A 403 -40.73 -6.54 9.53
CA ARG A 403 -41.71 -7.64 9.48
C ARG A 403 -42.82 -7.42 8.45
N ASP A 404 -42.99 -6.19 8.01
CA ASP A 404 -43.95 -5.69 7.04
C ASP A 404 -43.45 -5.75 5.58
N THR A 405 -42.21 -6.18 5.34
CA THR A 405 -41.69 -6.37 3.97
C THR A 405 -42.49 -7.42 3.22
N LYS A 406 -43.02 -7.08 2.04
CA LYS A 406 -43.78 -8.02 1.22
C LYS A 406 -42.85 -9.08 0.65
N LEU A 407 -43.31 -10.33 0.66
CA LEU A 407 -42.55 -11.45 0.11
C LEU A 407 -42.25 -11.27 -1.39
N GLN A 408 -43.14 -10.61 -2.13
CA GLN A 408 -42.98 -10.33 -3.56
C GLN A 408 -41.71 -9.53 -3.85
N ASP A 409 -41.36 -8.57 -3.00
CA ASP A 409 -40.20 -7.71 -3.17
C ASP A 409 -38.87 -8.44 -2.89
N LEU A 410 -38.93 -9.60 -2.23
CA LEU A 410 -37.79 -10.45 -1.90
C LEU A 410 -37.55 -11.58 -2.90
N VAL A 411 -38.42 -11.77 -3.90
CA VAL A 411 -38.30 -12.89 -4.86
C VAL A 411 -36.98 -12.81 -5.63
N SER A 412 -36.59 -11.62 -6.07
CA SER A 412 -35.32 -11.37 -6.79
C SER A 412 -34.08 -11.72 -5.97
N PHE A 413 -34.17 -11.67 -4.65
CA PHE A 413 -33.10 -12.06 -3.72
C PHE A 413 -33.18 -13.55 -3.33
N LEU A 414 -34.37 -14.05 -3.01
CA LEU A 414 -34.59 -15.41 -2.51
C LEU A 414 -34.40 -16.48 -3.58
N GLU A 415 -34.81 -16.21 -4.83
CA GLU A 415 -34.71 -17.21 -5.90
C GLU A 415 -33.24 -17.60 -6.19
N PRO A 416 -32.31 -16.65 -6.47
CA PRO A 416 -30.90 -17.00 -6.70
C PRO A 416 -30.25 -17.61 -5.46
N LEU A 417 -30.54 -17.07 -4.27
CA LEU A 417 -29.99 -17.54 -3.00
C LEU A 417 -30.37 -19.00 -2.71
N LEU A 418 -31.65 -19.35 -2.85
CA LEU A 418 -32.15 -20.71 -2.59
C LEU A 418 -31.64 -21.70 -3.63
N ARG A 419 -31.55 -21.29 -4.91
CA ARG A 419 -30.97 -22.11 -5.97
C ARG A 419 -29.51 -22.42 -5.66
N ASN A 420 -28.72 -21.40 -5.33
CA ASN A 420 -27.31 -21.54 -4.98
C ASN A 420 -27.09 -22.38 -3.73
N SER A 421 -27.88 -22.18 -2.67
CA SER A 421 -27.83 -22.98 -1.43
C SER A 421 -28.14 -24.46 -1.70
N SER A 422 -29.14 -24.73 -2.53
CA SER A 422 -29.52 -26.10 -2.92
C SER A 422 -28.45 -26.78 -3.78
N GLU A 423 -27.79 -26.04 -4.67
CA GLU A 423 -26.64 -26.51 -5.45
C GLU A 423 -25.44 -26.81 -4.56
N HIS A 424 -25.07 -25.88 -3.67
CA HIS A 424 -24.02 -26.08 -2.69
C HIS A 424 -24.28 -27.32 -1.84
N ARG A 425 -25.49 -27.49 -1.30
CA ARG A 425 -25.85 -28.69 -0.53
C ARG A 425 -25.67 -29.97 -1.34
N ARG A 426 -26.15 -30.02 -2.58
CA ARG A 426 -25.98 -31.19 -3.46
C ARG A 426 -24.49 -31.49 -3.71
N ASN A 427 -23.70 -30.47 -4.04
CA ASN A 427 -22.25 -30.62 -4.27
C ASN A 427 -21.51 -31.07 -3.01
N TYR A 428 -21.81 -30.48 -1.85
CA TYR A 428 -21.22 -30.90 -0.57
C TYR A 428 -21.60 -32.32 -0.21
N MET A 429 -22.82 -32.77 -0.51
CA MET A 429 -23.20 -34.17 -0.30
C MET A 429 -22.39 -35.11 -1.18
N VAL A 430 -22.15 -34.76 -2.45
CA VAL A 430 -21.27 -35.55 -3.34
C VAL A 430 -19.85 -35.60 -2.78
N ILE A 431 -19.26 -34.44 -2.46
CA ILE A 431 -17.89 -34.37 -1.91
C ILE A 431 -17.78 -35.16 -0.61
N LYS A 432 -18.72 -34.99 0.33
CA LYS A 432 -18.77 -35.73 1.60
C LYS A 432 -18.78 -37.23 1.36
N ASN A 433 -19.63 -37.70 0.45
CA ASN A 433 -19.74 -39.14 0.15
C ASN A 433 -18.49 -39.69 -0.55
N LEU A 434 -17.84 -38.90 -1.42
CA LEU A 434 -16.57 -39.29 -2.05
C LEU A 434 -15.43 -39.40 -1.02
N ILE A 435 -15.31 -38.41 -0.12
CA ILE A 435 -14.32 -38.43 0.97
C ILE A 435 -14.60 -39.61 1.91
N LEU A 436 -15.86 -39.83 2.27
CA LEU A 436 -16.26 -40.95 3.11
C LEU A 436 -15.90 -42.30 2.45
N ARG A 437 -16.19 -42.46 1.15
CA ARG A 437 -15.83 -43.66 0.39
C ARG A 437 -14.32 -43.90 0.38
N ALA A 438 -13.53 -42.86 0.11
CA ALA A 438 -12.07 -42.96 0.12
C ALA A 438 -11.54 -43.38 1.50
N ASN A 439 -12.09 -42.79 2.58
CA ASN A 439 -11.74 -43.15 3.95
C ASN A 439 -12.08 -44.62 4.26
N LEU A 440 -13.28 -45.07 3.86
CA LEU A 440 -13.69 -46.47 4.02
C LEU A 440 -12.78 -47.44 3.25
N GLN A 441 -12.39 -47.10 2.02
CA GLN A 441 -11.49 -47.92 1.21
C GLN A 441 -10.10 -48.05 1.87
N VAL A 442 -9.54 -46.96 2.39
CA VAL A 442 -8.26 -46.98 3.12
C VAL A 442 -8.38 -47.82 4.41
N LYS A 443 -9.51 -47.72 5.12
CA LYS A 443 -9.76 -48.56 6.31
C LYS A 443 -9.86 -50.04 5.96
N GLU A 444 -10.52 -50.39 4.86
CA GLU A 444 -10.62 -51.76 4.36
C GLU A 444 -9.24 -52.31 3.98
N ASP A 445 -8.42 -51.54 3.26
CA ASP A 445 -7.06 -51.94 2.89
C ASP A 445 -6.17 -52.14 4.13
N LEU A 446 -6.31 -51.27 5.13
CA LEU A 446 -5.63 -51.42 6.42
C LEU A 446 -6.09 -52.68 7.14
N TYR A 447 -7.39 -52.97 7.14
CA TYR A 447 -7.93 -54.20 7.72
C TYR A 447 -7.39 -55.45 7.02
N LYS A 448 -7.40 -55.49 5.68
CA LYS A 448 -6.83 -56.58 4.88
C LYS A 448 -5.35 -56.81 5.20
N ARG A 449 -4.55 -55.73 5.33
CA ARG A 449 -3.14 -55.84 5.71
C ARG A 449 -2.93 -56.32 7.15
N ARG A 450 -3.80 -55.92 8.08
CA ARG A 450 -3.74 -56.39 9.50
C ARG A 450 -4.23 -57.82 9.69
N GLN A 451 -5.15 -58.28 8.85
CA GLN A 451 -5.68 -59.65 8.90
C GLN A 451 -4.67 -60.69 8.41
N ALA A 452 -3.60 -60.27 7.71
CA ALA A 452 -2.55 -61.19 7.29
C ALA A 452 -1.89 -61.86 8.51
N VAL A 453 -2.20 -63.14 8.72
CA VAL A 453 -1.62 -63.98 9.77
C VAL A 453 -0.77 -65.05 9.10
N VAL A 454 0.41 -65.31 9.65
CA VAL A 454 1.29 -66.39 9.23
C VAL A 454 1.37 -67.40 10.35
N LYS A 455 1.01 -68.65 10.04
CA LYS A 455 1.11 -69.77 10.98
C LYS A 455 2.54 -70.32 10.95
N ILE A 456 3.15 -70.45 12.12
CA ILE A 456 4.48 -71.05 12.29
C ILE A 456 4.30 -72.33 13.09
N ASP A 457 4.64 -73.44 12.46
CA ASP A 457 4.59 -74.78 13.05
C ASP A 457 6.02 -75.23 13.43
N GLY A 458 6.15 -76.32 14.20
CA GLY A 458 7.45 -76.82 14.68
C GLY A 458 8.45 -77.21 13.57
N ASP A 459 7.96 -77.45 12.36
CA ASP A 459 8.75 -77.76 11.16
C ASP A 459 9.03 -76.55 10.28
N SER A 460 8.63 -75.34 10.67
CA SER A 460 8.92 -74.12 9.91
C SER A 460 10.43 -73.85 9.85
N MET A 461 10.98 -73.87 8.63
CA MET A 461 12.41 -73.67 8.35
C MET A 461 12.68 -72.29 7.77
N CYS A 462 13.84 -71.73 8.13
CA CYS A 462 14.35 -70.51 7.54
C CYS A 462 14.75 -70.72 6.07
N SER A 463 14.25 -69.89 5.15
CA SER A 463 14.58 -70.01 3.72
C SER A 463 16.02 -69.68 3.35
N LEU A 464 16.83 -69.14 4.27
CA LEU A 464 18.23 -68.77 4.02
C LEU A 464 19.23 -69.80 4.56
N CYS A 465 19.03 -70.28 5.80
CA CYS A 465 19.95 -71.22 6.45
C CYS A 465 19.40 -72.64 6.57
N HIS A 466 18.14 -72.85 6.15
CA HIS A 466 17.41 -74.13 6.19
C HIS A 466 17.31 -74.77 7.59
N LYS A 467 17.57 -74.02 8.67
CA LYS A 467 17.37 -74.46 10.06
C LYS A 467 15.96 -74.14 10.55
N ARG A 468 15.45 -74.95 11.48
CA ARG A 468 14.15 -74.73 12.14
C ARG A 468 14.13 -73.40 12.90
N ILE A 469 12.98 -72.74 12.90
CA ILE A 469 12.79 -71.45 13.61
C ILE A 469 12.41 -71.68 15.08
N ALA A 470 11.48 -72.60 15.37
CA ALA A 470 11.03 -72.88 16.74
C ALA A 470 10.74 -71.57 17.52
N ASN A 471 11.38 -71.37 18.67
CA ASN A 471 11.18 -70.18 19.53
C ASN A 471 12.09 -68.99 19.20
N SER A 472 12.85 -69.04 18.10
CA SER A 472 13.76 -67.95 17.73
C SER A 472 13.02 -66.80 17.04
N ALA A 473 13.53 -65.57 17.22
CA ALA A 473 12.98 -64.39 16.55
C ALA A 473 13.07 -64.54 15.02
N PHE A 474 11.99 -64.23 14.33
CA PHE A 474 11.84 -64.41 12.88
C PHE A 474 11.41 -63.11 12.19
N ALA A 475 11.57 -63.07 10.87
CA ALA A 475 11.07 -62.03 9.99
C ALA A 475 10.41 -62.67 8.76
N ILE A 476 9.42 -61.99 8.19
CA ILE A 476 8.71 -62.43 6.99
C ILE A 476 8.89 -61.33 5.93
N TYR A 477 9.27 -61.71 4.71
CA TYR A 477 9.41 -60.74 3.62
C TYR A 477 8.04 -60.23 3.14
N PRO A 478 7.98 -59.07 2.45
CA PRO A 478 6.71 -58.48 1.96
C PRO A 478 5.87 -59.36 1.03
N ASN A 479 6.42 -60.48 0.54
CA ASN A 479 5.70 -61.50 -0.22
C ASN A 479 4.85 -62.44 0.65
N GLY A 480 4.91 -62.32 1.98
CA GLY A 480 4.08 -63.06 2.94
C GLY A 480 4.41 -64.55 3.10
N GLN A 481 5.35 -65.09 2.33
CA GLN A 481 5.66 -66.53 2.29
C GLN A 481 7.09 -66.87 2.71
N THR A 482 8.05 -65.96 2.48
CA THR A 482 9.45 -66.23 2.80
C THR A 482 9.72 -65.94 4.27
N LEU A 483 9.85 -67.02 5.04
CA LEU A 483 10.11 -67.00 6.47
C LEU A 483 11.60 -67.19 6.74
N VAL A 484 12.19 -66.28 7.53
CA VAL A 484 13.63 -66.31 7.85
C VAL A 484 13.87 -65.99 9.31
N HIS A 485 14.98 -66.48 9.87
CA HIS A 485 15.45 -65.98 11.17
C HIS A 485 15.73 -64.48 11.07
N PHE A 486 15.43 -63.75 12.15
CA PHE A 486 15.70 -62.31 12.21
C PHE A 486 17.18 -61.98 11.99
N VAL A 487 18.08 -62.85 12.48
CA VAL A 487 19.53 -62.72 12.29
C VAL A 487 19.92 -62.92 10.82
N CYS A 488 19.43 -64.00 10.19
CA CYS A 488 19.68 -64.25 8.76
C CYS A 488 19.11 -63.13 7.87
N PHE A 489 17.96 -62.56 8.24
CA PHE A 489 17.42 -61.37 7.58
C PHE A 489 18.39 -60.19 7.68
N ARG A 490 18.87 -59.88 8.89
CA ARG A 490 19.80 -58.77 9.14
C ARG A 490 21.14 -58.94 8.41
N GLU A 491 21.68 -60.14 8.40
CA GLU A 491 22.91 -60.48 7.65
C GLU A 491 22.70 -60.36 6.13
N SER A 492 21.56 -60.83 5.61
CA SER A 492 21.23 -60.69 4.18
C SER A 492 21.05 -59.23 3.74
N GLN A 493 20.51 -58.39 4.62
CA GLN A 493 20.37 -56.94 4.42
C GLN A 493 21.73 -56.26 4.41
N GLN A 494 22.64 -56.63 5.31
CA GLN A 494 24.01 -56.11 5.36
C GLN A 494 24.83 -56.53 4.12
N ILE A 495 24.69 -57.78 3.65
CA ILE A 495 25.36 -58.26 2.43
C ILE A 495 24.84 -57.52 1.18
N LYS A 496 23.54 -57.20 1.11
CA LYS A 496 22.96 -56.38 0.04
C LYS A 496 23.41 -54.92 0.11
N ALA A 497 23.52 -54.32 1.29
CA ALA A 497 24.02 -52.96 1.47
C ALA A 497 25.50 -52.80 1.05
N VAL A 498 26.34 -53.81 1.33
CA VAL A 498 27.76 -53.83 0.91
C VAL A 498 27.91 -54.07 -0.59
N ARG A 499 27.05 -54.90 -1.22
CA ARG A 499 27.03 -55.07 -2.69
C ARG A 499 26.45 -53.86 -3.44
N GLY A 500 25.49 -53.13 -2.86
CA GLY A 500 24.91 -51.92 -3.43
C GLY A 500 25.83 -50.69 -3.39
N ALA A 501 26.90 -50.70 -2.59
CA ALA A 501 27.86 -49.59 -2.52
C ALA A 501 28.91 -49.59 -3.65
N ASN A 502 29.06 -50.69 -4.41
CA ASN A 502 30.10 -50.84 -5.45
C ASN A 502 29.59 -50.92 -6.90
N SER A 503 28.33 -50.58 -7.14
CA SER A 503 27.79 -50.29 -8.49
C SER A 503 26.72 -49.23 -8.30
N VAL A 504 26.97 -47.94 -8.52
CA VAL A 504 27.16 -47.32 -9.84
C VAL A 504 28.03 -46.06 -9.71
N LYS A 505 29.24 -46.11 -10.27
CA LYS A 505 29.95 -44.95 -10.83
C LYS A 505 29.89 -45.09 -12.35
N ARG A 506 29.48 -44.01 -13.03
CA ARG A 506 29.35 -43.80 -14.50
C ARG A 506 28.07 -44.40 -15.09
N ARG A 507 27.30 -43.67 -15.89
CA ARG A 507 27.59 -42.50 -16.74
C ARG A 507 26.39 -41.57 -16.82
#